data_AF-A0A4Z1HSX9-F1
#
_entry.id   AF-A0A4Z1HSX9-F1
#
_cell.length_a   1.000
_cell.length_b   1.000
_cell.length_c   1.000
_cell.angle_alpha   90.00
_cell.angle_beta   90.00
_cell.angle_gamma   90.00
#
_symmetry.space_group_name_H-M   'P 1'
#
loop_
_entity.id
_entity.type
_entity.pdbx_description
1 polymer ?
#
loop_
_entity_poly.entity_id
_entity_poly.type
_entity_poly.pdbx_seq_one_letter_code
_entity_poly.pdbx_strand_id
1 'polypeptide(L)'
;MGRLFTLNKNGFEVLEHPLDAKYTLKNLREDNTLMEQYKSEIDKVLKQRLGAEEVVVFQEELRKRNQEFPRSLDERSALEQHVRGVHVDSSPTSAIERAVYICDTPAERARLEGKIQIINRSINLEEDLIPSDSVFPETVSAT
;
A
#
# COMPACT_ATOMS: atom_id res chain seq x y z
N MET A 1 17.14 6.77 -15.59
CA MET A 1 17.27 5.31 -15.39
C MET A 1 16.00 4.63 -15.87
N GLY A 2 16.09 3.55 -16.66
CA GLY A 2 14.91 2.75 -17.01
C GLY A 2 14.39 2.00 -15.77
N ARG A 3 13.08 1.83 -15.65
CA ARG A 3 12.48 1.14 -14.49
C ARG A 3 12.81 -0.35 -14.55
N LEU A 4 13.34 -0.89 -13.45
CA LEU A 4 13.73 -2.30 -13.35
C LEU A 4 12.52 -3.23 -13.27
N PHE A 5 11.40 -2.76 -12.72
CA PHE A 5 10.15 -3.52 -12.53
C PHE A 5 8.94 -2.73 -13.02
N THR A 6 7.97 -3.41 -13.65
CA THR A 6 6.72 -2.80 -14.13
C THR A 6 5.53 -3.72 -13.89
N LEU A 7 4.33 -3.16 -13.67
CA LEU A 7 3.12 -3.94 -13.40
C LEU A 7 2.84 -5.00 -14.48
N ASN A 8 2.96 -4.64 -15.77
CA ASN A 8 2.66 -5.54 -16.89
C ASN A 8 3.65 -6.69 -17.06
N LYS A 9 4.89 -6.55 -16.58
CA LYS A 9 5.94 -7.57 -16.74
C LYS A 9 6.19 -8.37 -15.48
N ASN A 10 6.06 -7.72 -14.32
CA ASN A 10 6.51 -8.27 -13.04
C ASN A 10 5.35 -8.46 -12.05
N GLY A 11 4.15 -7.94 -12.35
CA GLY A 11 3.04 -7.91 -11.40
C GLY A 11 3.19 -6.85 -10.29
N PHE A 12 4.32 -6.12 -10.26
CA PHE A 12 4.58 -5.03 -9.32
C PHE A 12 5.41 -3.93 -9.99
N GLU A 13 5.39 -2.74 -9.39
CA GLU A 13 6.24 -1.62 -9.76
C GLU A 13 6.64 -0.84 -8.51
N VAL A 14 7.84 -0.27 -8.53
CA VAL A 14 8.33 0.64 -7.50
C VAL A 14 8.28 2.05 -8.06
N LEU A 15 7.64 2.95 -7.34
CA LEU A 15 7.52 4.37 -7.68
C LEU A 15 8.20 5.18 -6.57
N GLU A 16 9.17 5.99 -6.96
CA GLU A 16 9.70 7.03 -6.10
C GLU A 16 8.85 8.28 -6.29
N HIS A 17 8.23 8.74 -5.21
CA HIS A 17 7.45 9.97 -5.20
C HIS A 17 7.78 10.73 -3.90
N PRO A 18 8.34 11.94 -3.98
CA PRO A 18 8.62 12.73 -2.80
C PRO A 18 7.31 13.17 -2.15
N LEU A 19 7.18 12.90 -0.86
CA LEU A 19 6.04 13.31 -0.05
C LEU A 19 6.41 14.53 0.79
N ASP A 20 5.41 15.35 1.15
CA ASP A 20 5.60 16.44 2.11
C ASP A 20 5.99 15.88 3.48
N ALA A 21 6.99 16.49 4.11
CA ALA A 21 7.53 16.09 5.41
C ALA A 21 6.48 16.08 6.53
N LYS A 22 5.35 16.79 6.36
CA LYS A 22 4.24 16.76 7.32
C LYS A 22 3.52 15.41 7.38
N TYR A 23 3.61 14.57 6.33
CA TYR A 23 2.97 13.26 6.27
C TYR A 23 3.74 12.23 7.10
N THR A 24 3.74 12.42 8.41
CA THR A 24 4.23 11.43 9.37
C THR A 24 3.08 10.53 9.80
N LEU A 25 3.39 9.30 10.23
CA LEU A 25 2.36 8.37 10.69
C LEU A 25 1.53 8.96 11.84
N LYS A 26 2.19 9.68 12.75
CA LYS A 26 1.53 10.35 13.87
C LYS A 26 0.53 11.38 13.35
N ASN A 27 0.98 12.29 12.49
CA ASN A 27 0.13 13.37 12.00
C ASN A 27 -1.05 12.83 11.18
N LEU A 28 -0.83 11.81 10.35
CA LEU A 28 -1.90 11.18 9.56
C LEU A 28 -2.96 10.47 10.43
N ARG A 29 -2.58 9.95 11.60
CA ARG A 29 -3.53 9.32 12.55
C ARG A 29 -4.32 10.33 13.38
N GLU A 30 -3.73 11.48 13.66
CA GLU A 30 -4.30 12.50 14.55
C GLU A 30 -5.09 13.58 13.79
N ASP A 31 -4.75 13.84 12.52
CA ASP A 31 -5.38 14.86 11.69
C ASP A 31 -6.04 14.27 10.44
N ASN A 32 -7.36 14.12 10.50
CA ASN A 32 -8.18 13.65 9.38
C ASN A 32 -8.07 14.56 8.15
N THR A 33 -7.92 15.86 8.32
CA THR A 33 -7.78 16.79 7.19
C THR A 33 -6.48 16.53 6.46
N LEU A 34 -5.41 16.29 7.22
CA LEU A 34 -4.12 15.93 6.65
C LEU A 34 -4.16 14.57 5.95
N MET A 35 -4.87 13.60 6.53
CA MET A 35 -5.10 12.30 5.91
C MET A 35 -5.81 12.44 4.55
N GLU A 36 -6.83 13.30 4.45
CA GLU A 36 -7.50 13.56 3.17
C GLU A 36 -6.60 14.26 2.14
N GLN A 37 -5.72 15.17 2.58
CA GLN A 37 -4.70 15.77 1.70
C GLN A 37 -3.73 14.71 1.16
N TYR A 38 -3.23 13.84 2.04
CA TYR A 38 -2.37 12.73 1.68
C TYR A 38 -3.05 11.79 0.67
N LYS A 39 -4.30 11.38 0.93
CA LYS A 39 -5.08 10.55 0.00
C LYS A 39 -5.24 11.21 -1.36
N SER A 40 -5.55 12.52 -1.40
CA SER A 40 -5.69 13.27 -2.65
C SER A 40 -4.39 13.33 -3.44
N GLU A 41 -3.24 13.43 -2.76
CA GLU A 41 -1.94 13.39 -3.41
C GLU A 41 -1.65 12.02 -4.03
N ILE A 42 -1.87 10.95 -3.27
CA ILE A 42 -1.68 9.58 -3.76
C ILE A 42 -2.63 9.27 -4.93
N ASP A 43 -3.89 9.72 -4.87
CA ASP A 43 -4.85 9.58 -5.98
C ASP A 43 -4.30 10.21 -7.27
N LYS A 44 -3.77 11.44 -7.20
CA LYS A 44 -3.17 12.11 -8.37
C LYS A 44 -2.00 11.32 -8.95
N VAL A 45 -1.11 10.81 -8.10
CA VAL A 45 0.04 9.98 -8.53
C VAL A 45 -0.45 8.73 -9.25
N LEU A 46 -1.44 8.03 -8.69
CA LEU A 46 -1.98 6.80 -9.27
C LEU A 46 -2.72 7.07 -10.59
N LYS A 47 -3.56 8.11 -10.66
CA LYS A 47 -4.24 8.51 -11.90
C LYS A 47 -3.24 8.83 -13.00
N GLN A 48 -2.23 9.66 -12.69
CA GLN A 48 -1.19 10.01 -13.66
C GLN A 48 -0.38 8.79 -14.10
N ARG A 49 -0.06 7.89 -13.17
CA ARG A 49 0.74 6.70 -13.46
C ARG A 49 -0.02 5.65 -14.26
N LEU A 50 -1.27 5.38 -13.91
CA LEU A 50 -2.05 4.27 -14.44
C LEU A 50 -2.97 4.71 -15.60
N GLY A 51 -3.13 6.02 -15.82
CA GLY A 51 -4.13 6.54 -16.76
C GLY A 51 -5.55 6.30 -16.28
N ALA A 52 -5.75 6.16 -14.97
CA ALA A 52 -7.06 5.94 -14.38
C ALA A 52 -7.88 7.25 -14.36
N GLU A 53 -9.16 7.14 -14.68
CA GLU A 53 -10.12 8.25 -14.55
C GLU A 53 -10.48 8.47 -13.07
N GLU A 54 -10.55 7.38 -12.30
CA GLU A 54 -10.95 7.36 -10.91
C GLU A 54 -10.12 6.33 -10.12
N VAL A 55 -9.83 6.64 -8.86
CA VAL A 55 -9.21 5.71 -7.91
C VAL A 55 -10.10 5.64 -6.69
N VAL A 56 -10.48 4.43 -6.31
CA VAL A 56 -11.29 4.19 -5.12
C VAL A 56 -10.49 3.37 -4.12
N VAL A 57 -10.34 3.91 -2.91
CA VAL A 57 -9.65 3.24 -1.81
C VAL A 57 -10.70 2.53 -0.95
N PHE A 58 -10.68 1.20 -0.95
CA PHE A 58 -11.67 0.39 -0.23
C PHE A 58 -11.15 -0.25 1.05
N GLN A 59 -9.83 -0.36 1.19
CA GLN A 59 -9.17 -0.76 2.42
C GLN A 59 -7.87 0.02 2.55
N GLU A 60 -7.65 0.55 3.74
CA GLU A 60 -6.44 1.29 4.08
C GLU A 60 -6.09 1.04 5.52
N GLU A 61 -4.80 0.83 5.78
CA GLU A 61 -4.28 0.61 7.12
C GLU A 61 -2.98 1.41 7.28
N LEU A 62 -2.93 2.20 8.35
CA LEU A 62 -1.73 2.93 8.76
C LEU A 62 -1.03 2.11 9.84
N ARG A 63 0.12 1.51 9.55
CA ARG A 63 0.84 0.62 10.47
C ARG A 63 2.18 1.22 10.89
N LYS A 64 2.54 1.09 12.17
CA LYS A 64 3.87 1.46 12.70
C LYS A 64 4.66 0.21 13.03
N ARG A 65 5.97 0.16 12.75
CA ARG A 65 6.80 -0.87 13.36
C ARG A 65 6.87 -0.65 14.88
N ASN A 66 6.57 -1.69 15.65
CA ASN A 66 6.89 -1.68 17.08
C ASN A 66 8.36 -2.12 17.26
N GLN A 67 9.16 -1.32 17.94
CA GLN A 67 10.59 -1.60 18.18
C GLN A 67 10.81 -2.80 19.09
N GLU A 68 9.87 -3.10 19.98
CA GLU A 68 9.91 -4.25 20.90
C GLU A 68 9.29 -5.50 20.29
N PHE A 69 9.04 -5.51 18.97
CA PHE A 69 8.43 -6.67 18.32
C PHE A 69 9.28 -7.91 18.58
N PRO A 70 8.71 -8.97 19.20
CA PRO A 70 9.48 -10.15 19.53
C PRO A 70 10.04 -10.76 18.25
N ARG A 71 11.35 -11.01 18.23
CA ARG A 71 12.01 -11.80 17.18
C ARG A 71 11.40 -13.21 17.25
N SER A 72 10.40 -13.47 16.40
CA SER A 72 9.81 -14.80 16.20
C SER A 72 9.57 -15.57 17.51
N LEU A 73 8.65 -15.09 18.34
CA LEU A 73 7.99 -15.99 19.29
C LEU A 73 6.80 -16.60 18.53
N ASP A 74 6.56 -17.90 18.68
CA ASP A 74 5.46 -18.66 18.06
C ASP A 74 4.04 -18.18 18.48
N GLU A 75 3.93 -16.95 18.99
CA GLU A 75 2.72 -16.31 19.46
C GLU A 75 2.32 -15.18 18.52
N ARG A 76 1.01 -15.10 18.24
CA ARG A 76 0.45 -14.04 17.42
C ARG A 76 0.53 -12.72 18.18
N SER A 77 1.40 -11.81 17.73
CA SER A 77 1.53 -10.50 18.34
C SER A 77 0.21 -9.71 18.27
N ALA A 78 -0.15 -9.05 19.38
CA ALA A 78 -1.27 -8.10 19.43
C ALA A 78 -0.92 -6.75 18.76
N LEU A 79 0.32 -6.54 18.32
CA LEU A 79 0.82 -5.29 17.76
C LEU A 79 0.83 -5.35 16.23
N GLU A 80 0.18 -4.39 15.57
CA GLU A 80 0.20 -4.26 14.12
C GLU A 80 1.65 -4.09 13.62
N GLN A 81 2.05 -4.91 12.66
CA GLN A 81 3.36 -4.82 12.00
C GLN A 81 3.21 -4.33 10.57
N HIS A 82 4.25 -3.66 10.08
CA HIS A 82 4.35 -3.40 8.65
C HIS A 82 4.23 -4.71 7.86
N VAL A 83 3.65 -4.62 6.66
CA VAL A 83 3.67 -5.73 5.72
C VAL A 83 5.10 -5.91 5.22
N ARG A 84 5.65 -7.12 5.35
CA ARG A 84 6.98 -7.46 4.79
C ARG A 84 6.96 -7.70 3.28
N GLY A 85 5.76 -7.78 2.71
CA GLY A 85 5.52 -7.97 1.29
C GLY A 85 4.07 -7.63 0.98
N VAL A 86 3.83 -7.19 -0.25
CA VAL A 86 2.48 -7.00 -0.77
C VAL A 86 2.06 -8.30 -1.43
N HIS A 87 0.92 -8.83 -1.02
CA HIS A 87 0.31 -10.03 -1.61
C HIS A 87 -1.03 -9.65 -2.24
N VAL A 88 -1.47 -10.39 -3.26
CA VAL A 88 -2.79 -10.22 -3.89
C VAL A 88 -3.59 -11.49 -3.60
N ASP A 89 -4.41 -11.45 -2.55
CA ASP A 89 -5.25 -12.59 -2.13
C ASP A 89 -6.64 -12.52 -2.76
N SER A 90 -6.70 -12.18 -4.05
CA SER A 90 -7.96 -12.03 -4.78
C SER A 90 -7.90 -12.79 -6.10
N SER A 91 -8.96 -13.53 -6.41
CA SER A 91 -9.16 -14.05 -7.76
C SER A 91 -9.73 -12.94 -8.65
N PRO A 92 -9.62 -13.04 -9.99
CA PRO A 92 -10.26 -12.09 -10.90
C PRO A 92 -11.76 -11.92 -10.63
N THR A 93 -12.46 -13.01 -10.28
CA THR A 93 -13.88 -12.96 -9.94
C THR A 93 -14.13 -12.16 -8.66
N SER A 94 -13.38 -12.43 -7.59
CA SER A 94 -13.59 -11.72 -6.32
C SER A 94 -13.21 -10.24 -6.42
N ALA A 95 -12.26 -9.90 -7.29
CA ALA A 95 -11.94 -8.52 -7.64
C ALA A 95 -13.13 -7.78 -8.27
N ILE A 96 -13.79 -8.38 -9.27
CA ILE A 96 -14.97 -7.78 -9.93
C ILE A 96 -16.13 -7.64 -8.94
N GLU A 97 -16.43 -8.68 -8.18
CA GLU A 97 -17.49 -8.65 -7.16
C GLU A 97 -17.26 -7.52 -6.14
N ARG A 98 -16.00 -7.36 -5.70
CA ARG A 98 -15.61 -6.29 -4.78
C ARG A 98 -15.79 -4.92 -5.41
N ALA A 99 -15.38 -4.73 -6.67
CA ALA A 99 -15.57 -3.46 -7.38
C ALA A 99 -17.05 -3.07 -7.50
N VAL A 100 -17.94 -4.04 -7.76
CA VAL A 100 -19.40 -3.82 -7.79
C VAL A 100 -19.94 -3.40 -6.43
N TYR A 101 -19.42 -3.97 -5.34
CA TYR A 101 -19.84 -3.62 -3.98
C TYR A 101 -19.38 -2.22 -3.58
N ILE A 102 -18.19 -1.80 -4.02
CA ILE A 102 -17.63 -0.48 -3.72
C ILE A 102 -18.32 0.63 -4.53
N CYS A 103 -18.82 0.32 -5.73
CA CYS A 103 -19.54 1.29 -6.55
C CYS A 103 -21.00 1.40 -6.10
N ASP A 104 -21.31 2.50 -5.42
CA ASP A 104 -22.58 2.73 -4.75
C ASP A 104 -23.73 3.02 -5.72
N THR A 105 -23.43 3.55 -6.92
CA THR A 105 -24.44 3.93 -7.90
C THR A 105 -24.46 3.04 -9.15
N PRO A 106 -25.62 2.87 -9.81
CA PRO A 106 -25.70 2.19 -11.11
C PRO A 106 -24.80 2.83 -12.18
N ALA A 107 -24.60 4.15 -12.11
CA ALA A 107 -23.75 4.89 -13.03
C ALA A 107 -22.25 4.56 -12.83
N GLU A 108 -21.79 4.43 -11.58
CA GLU A 108 -20.42 3.99 -11.29
C GLU A 108 -20.21 2.53 -11.72
N ARG A 109 -21.20 1.66 -11.46
CA ARG A 109 -21.14 0.25 -11.90
C ARG A 109 -21.07 0.12 -13.42
N ALA A 110 -21.76 0.97 -14.17
CA ALA A 110 -21.68 0.99 -15.62
C ALA A 110 -20.28 1.35 -16.14
N ARG A 111 -19.47 2.09 -15.37
CA ARG A 111 -18.07 2.38 -15.74
C ARG A 111 -17.14 1.18 -15.59
N LEU A 112 -17.57 0.15 -14.86
CA LEU A 112 -16.77 -1.02 -14.54
C LEU A 112 -16.63 -2.04 -15.68
N GLU A 113 -17.29 -1.86 -16.84
CA GLU A 113 -17.33 -2.77 -18.01
C GLU A 113 -15.95 -3.24 -18.54
N GLY A 114 -15.24 -4.06 -17.77
CA GLY A 114 -13.90 -4.58 -18.06
C GLY A 114 -12.74 -3.60 -17.85
N LYS A 115 -12.98 -2.39 -17.36
CA LYS A 115 -11.95 -1.31 -17.24
C LYS A 115 -11.49 -1.09 -15.80
N ILE A 116 -11.27 -2.18 -15.07
CA ILE A 116 -10.90 -2.13 -13.65
C ILE A 116 -9.49 -2.68 -13.49
N GLN A 117 -8.68 -1.97 -12.70
CA GLN A 117 -7.41 -2.48 -12.21
C GLN A 117 -7.43 -2.45 -10.68
N ILE A 118 -7.32 -3.61 -10.04
CA ILE A 118 -7.14 -3.70 -8.58
C ILE A 118 -5.64 -3.81 -8.30
N ILE A 119 -5.16 -2.90 -7.47
CA ILE A 119 -3.77 -2.89 -7.01
C ILE A 119 -3.73 -2.85 -5.49
N ASN A 120 -2.78 -3.56 -4.92
CA ASN A 120 -2.38 -3.37 -3.54
C ASN A 120 -1.15 -2.47 -3.52
N ARG A 121 -1.14 -1.48 -2.63
CA ARG A 121 -0.03 -0.54 -2.48
C ARG A 121 0.52 -0.58 -1.06
N SER A 122 1.83 -0.36 -0.94
CA SER A 122 2.50 -0.11 0.32
C SER A 122 3.34 1.14 0.16
N ILE A 123 3.25 2.04 1.13
CA ILE A 123 3.98 3.30 1.15
C ILE A 123 4.81 3.28 2.43
N ASN A 124 6.12 3.38 2.27
CA ASN A 124 7.03 3.50 3.39
C ASN A 124 7.28 4.98 3.64
N LEU A 125 6.85 5.48 4.79
CA LEU A 125 7.25 6.80 5.27
C LEU A 125 8.67 6.69 5.83
N GLU A 126 9.48 7.73 5.67
CA GLU A 126 10.91 7.72 5.99
C GLU A 126 11.19 7.33 7.45
N GLU A 127 10.27 7.66 8.37
CA GLU A 127 10.32 7.28 9.79
C GLU A 127 10.21 5.77 10.06
N ASP A 128 9.74 4.98 9.08
CA ASP A 128 9.60 3.52 9.17
C ASP A 128 10.76 2.76 8.50
N LEU A 129 11.69 3.45 7.85
CA LEU A 129 12.87 2.86 7.21
C LEU A 129 13.95 2.58 8.26
N ILE A 130 13.77 1.49 9.03
CA ILE A 130 14.90 0.89 9.73
C ILE A 130 15.68 0.07 8.68
N PRO A 131 16.99 0.35 8.47
CA PRO A 131 17.81 -0.43 7.54
C PRO A 131 17.68 -1.92 7.87
N SER A 132 17.43 -2.77 6.86
CA SER A 132 17.30 -4.23 7.05
C SER A 132 18.43 -4.81 7.90
N ASP A 133 19.64 -4.27 7.70
CA ASP A 133 20.89 -4.74 8.28
C ASP A 133 21.00 -4.42 9.78
N SER A 134 20.15 -3.55 10.30
CA SER A 134 20.04 -3.27 11.74
C SER A 134 19.00 -4.13 12.45
N VAL A 135 18.19 -4.88 11.70
CA VAL A 135 17.15 -5.79 12.22
C VAL A 135 17.65 -7.23 12.27
N PHE A 136 18.52 -7.61 11.33
CA PHE A 136 19.14 -8.91 11.25
C PHE A 136 20.62 -8.80 11.66
N PRO A 137 21.05 -9.37 12.81
CA PRO A 137 22.48 -9.56 13.02
C PRO A 137 23.03 -10.42 11.89
N GLU A 138 24.29 -10.18 11.49
CA GLU A 138 25.01 -10.78 10.34
C GLU A 138 25.02 -12.32 10.26
N THR A 139 24.38 -13.01 11.18
CA THR A 139 24.22 -14.46 11.22
C THR A 139 22.94 -14.92 10.51
N VAL A 140 22.82 -14.67 9.22
CA VAL A 140 22.09 -15.57 8.31
C VAL A 140 23.05 -16.00 7.20
N SER A 141 24.19 -16.53 7.63
CA SER A 141 25.10 -17.28 6.79
C SER A 141 25.33 -18.63 7.47
N ALA A 142 25.17 -19.69 6.67
CA ALA A 142 25.37 -21.10 6.97
C ALA A 142 24.29 -21.81 7.82
N THR A 143 23.32 -22.40 7.13
CA THR A 143 23.13 -23.87 7.11
C THR A 143 22.38 -24.28 5.85
#